data_AF-A0A2H3CSC0-F1
#
_entry.id   AF-A0A2H3CSC0-F1
#
_cell.length_a   1.000
_cell.length_b   1.000
_cell.length_c   1.000
_cell.angle_alpha   90.00
_cell.angle_beta   90.00
_cell.angle_gamma   90.00
#
_symmetry.space_group_name_H-M   'P 1'
#
loop_
_entity.id
_entity.type
_entity.pdbx_description
1 polymer ?
#
loop_
_entity_poly.entity_id
_entity_poly.type
_entity_poly.pdbx_seq_one_letter_code
_entity_poly.pdbx_strand_id
1 'polypeptide(L)'
;TKAEILKIRSDISTMITPSWLTHIPKNLGDPVHGKLKEDQWRVLEVLHVTMLLLSAVNIASSRVSSEMNADRYLSLIISYIEGIYELFPEYKFHLNQHMAIHLHEYLCSFGPVHSRWTFPFERVIGMLQHISTNCK
;
A
#
# COMPACT_ATOMS: atom_id res chain seq x y z
N THR A 1 -12.65 12.60 -13.73
CA THR A 1 -14.07 12.86 -14.05
C THR A 1 -14.75 13.58 -12.90
N LYS A 2 -15.89 14.25 -13.12
CA LYS A 2 -16.62 14.96 -12.05
C LYS A 2 -17.04 14.03 -10.90
N ALA A 3 -17.39 12.78 -11.21
CA ALA A 3 -17.74 11.76 -10.23
C ALA A 3 -16.56 11.38 -9.32
N GLU A 4 -15.36 11.23 -9.89
CA GLU A 4 -14.14 10.94 -9.12
C GLU A 4 -13.81 12.07 -8.14
N ILE A 5 -13.91 13.33 -8.57
CA ILE A 5 -13.68 14.48 -7.69
C ILE A 5 -14.68 14.50 -6.53
N LEU A 6 -15.96 14.22 -6.79
CA LEU A 6 -16.97 14.13 -5.73
C LEU A 6 -16.67 13.01 -4.73
N LYS A 7 -16.20 11.86 -5.22
CA LYS A 7 -15.78 10.75 -4.35
C LYS A 7 -14.58 11.14 -3.49
N ILE A 8 -13.56 11.75 -4.08
CA ILE A 8 -12.39 12.26 -3.35
C ILE A 8 -12.80 13.25 -2.26
N ARG A 9 -13.71 14.20 -2.57
CA ARG A 9 -14.24 15.14 -1.57
C ARG A 9 -14.96 14.44 -0.42
N SER A 10 -15.76 13.41 -0.73
CA SER A 10 -16.43 12.58 0.26
C SER A 10 -15.43 11.86 1.16
N ASP A 11 -14.41 11.23 0.57
CA ASP A 11 -13.38 10.49 1.30
C ASP A 11 -12.58 11.44 2.21
N ILE A 12 -12.12 12.60 1.70
CA ILE A 12 -11.45 13.65 2.51
C ILE A 12 -12.33 14.11 3.67
N SER A 13 -13.66 14.24 3.46
CA SER A 13 -14.56 14.73 4.49
C SER A 13 -14.75 13.76 5.66
N THR A 14 -14.55 12.46 5.41
CA THR A 14 -14.70 11.38 6.40
C THR A 14 -13.37 10.90 6.98
N MET A 15 -12.26 11.28 6.36
CA MET A 15 -10.92 10.96 6.83
C MET A 15 -10.63 11.61 8.19
N ILE A 16 -10.18 10.79 9.14
CA ILE A 16 -9.70 11.29 10.43
C ILE A 16 -8.25 11.76 10.23
N THR A 17 -8.08 13.07 10.16
CA THR A 17 -6.77 13.69 9.99
C THR A 17 -6.17 14.05 11.35
N PRO A 18 -4.93 13.63 11.67
CA PRO A 18 -4.28 14.07 12.89
C PRO A 18 -4.12 15.59 12.94
N SER A 19 -4.20 16.19 14.13
CA SER A 19 -4.16 17.64 14.30
C SER A 19 -2.84 18.31 13.88
N TRP A 20 -1.76 17.52 13.78
CA TRP A 20 -0.43 17.98 13.36
C TRP A 20 -0.26 18.01 11.83
N LEU A 21 -1.20 17.44 11.06
CA LEU A 21 -1.11 17.41 9.60
C LEU A 21 -1.85 18.62 9.00
N THR A 22 -1.27 19.25 7.98
CA THR A 22 -1.91 20.36 7.26
C THR A 22 -3.31 19.94 6.78
N HIS A 23 -4.30 20.78 7.07
CA HIS A 23 -5.68 20.53 6.69
C HIS A 23 -5.88 20.68 5.16
N ILE A 24 -6.35 19.61 4.52
CA ILE A 24 -6.74 19.61 3.11
C ILE A 24 -8.17 20.15 2.97
N PRO A 25 -8.43 21.06 2.01
CA PRO A 25 -9.78 21.60 1.80
C PRO A 25 -10.77 20.53 1.35
N LYS A 26 -11.93 20.45 2.04
CA LYS A 26 -12.99 19.49 1.73
C LYS A 26 -13.64 19.73 0.36
N ASN A 27 -13.59 20.96 -0.13
CA ASN A 27 -14.10 21.38 -1.45
C ASN A 27 -12.97 21.41 -2.50
N LEU A 28 -12.09 20.41 -2.49
CA LEU A 28 -10.96 20.29 -3.42
C LEU A 28 -11.37 20.54 -4.89
N GLY A 29 -10.71 21.47 -5.57
CA GLY A 29 -10.98 21.82 -6.97
C GLY A 29 -12.20 22.73 -7.20
N ASP A 30 -12.82 23.25 -6.14
CA ASP A 30 -13.87 24.26 -6.23
C ASP A 30 -13.26 25.66 -6.40
N PRO A 31 -13.68 26.46 -7.41
CA PRO A 31 -13.16 27.80 -7.61
C PRO A 31 -13.30 28.72 -6.38
N VAL A 32 -14.25 28.41 -5.48
CA VAL A 32 -14.47 29.16 -4.22
C VAL A 32 -13.25 29.10 -3.28
N HIS A 33 -12.49 27.99 -3.25
CA HIS A 33 -11.36 27.85 -2.33
C HIS A 33 -10.06 28.49 -2.86
N GLY A 34 -10.03 28.87 -4.13
CA GLY A 34 -8.81 29.35 -4.78
C GLY A 34 -7.76 28.25 -4.98
N LYS A 35 -6.51 28.66 -5.18
CA LYS A 35 -5.38 27.74 -5.39
C LYS A 35 -4.96 27.11 -4.06
N LEU A 36 -4.58 25.84 -4.10
CA LEU A 36 -3.98 25.15 -2.96
C LEU A 36 -2.61 25.75 -2.64
N LYS A 37 -2.30 25.83 -1.34
CA LYS A 37 -0.98 26.19 -0.85
C LYS A 37 0.01 25.03 -1.03
N GLU A 38 1.30 25.34 -1.03
CA GLU A 38 2.37 24.37 -1.23
C GLU A 38 2.33 23.22 -0.21
N ASP A 39 2.10 23.52 1.07
CA ASP A 39 1.97 22.51 2.13
C ASP A 39 0.75 21.60 1.90
N GLN A 40 -0.36 22.16 1.39
CA GLN A 40 -1.55 21.38 1.04
C GLN A 40 -1.29 20.45 -0.15
N TRP A 41 -0.54 20.91 -1.15
CA TRP A 41 -0.11 20.06 -2.27
C TRP A 41 0.72 18.89 -1.79
N ARG A 42 1.71 19.16 -0.94
CA ARG A 42 2.59 18.11 -0.43
C ARG A 42 1.84 17.06 0.39
N VAL A 43 0.89 17.47 1.23
CA VAL A 43 0.04 16.51 1.96
C VAL A 43 -0.85 15.70 1.02
N LEU A 44 -1.37 16.29 -0.04
CA LEU A 44 -2.16 15.57 -1.05
C LEU A 44 -1.33 14.52 -1.79
N GLU A 45 -0.10 14.83 -2.17
CA GLU A 45 0.79 13.88 -2.85
C GLU A 45 1.17 12.72 -1.91
N VAL A 46 1.52 13.01 -0.65
CA VAL A 46 1.80 11.97 0.35
C VAL A 46 0.58 11.08 0.58
N LEU A 47 -0.62 11.67 0.66
CA LEU A 47 -1.86 10.93 0.79
C LEU A 47 -2.09 10.03 -0.44
N HIS A 48 -1.89 10.55 -1.64
CA HIS A 48 -2.03 9.79 -2.88
C HIS A 48 -1.10 8.57 -2.89
N VAL A 49 0.19 8.76 -2.63
CA VAL A 49 1.18 7.69 -2.56
C VAL A 49 0.83 6.67 -1.47
N THR A 50 0.35 7.13 -0.31
CA THR A 50 -0.13 6.23 0.76
C THR A 50 -1.32 5.38 0.31
N MET A 51 -2.26 5.96 -0.42
CA MET A 51 -3.43 5.24 -0.94
C MET A 51 -3.07 4.22 -2.02
N LEU A 52 -2.04 4.49 -2.85
CA LEU A 52 -1.49 3.50 -3.79
C LEU A 52 -0.97 2.27 -3.05
N LEU A 53 -0.16 2.47 -2.01
CA LEU A 53 0.37 1.38 -1.19
C LEU A 53 -0.76 0.61 -0.49
N LEU A 54 -1.71 1.30 0.13
CA LEU A 54 -2.83 0.65 0.81
C LEU A 54 -3.66 -0.21 -0.17
N SER A 55 -3.88 0.29 -1.38
CA SER A 55 -4.58 -0.45 -2.44
C SER A 55 -3.79 -1.69 -2.87
N ALA A 56 -2.46 -1.58 -3.01
CA ALA A 56 -1.61 -2.73 -3.31
C ALA A 56 -1.66 -3.77 -2.19
N VAL A 57 -1.53 -3.35 -0.92
CA VAL A 57 -1.59 -4.24 0.25
C VAL A 57 -2.94 -4.95 0.36
N ASN A 58 -4.04 -4.27 0.07
CA ASN A 58 -5.37 -4.87 0.04
C ASN A 58 -5.47 -5.99 -1.00
N ILE A 59 -4.86 -5.81 -2.19
CA ILE A 59 -4.81 -6.87 -3.20
C ILE A 59 -3.89 -8.01 -2.75
N ALA A 60 -2.69 -7.70 -2.28
CA ALA A 60 -1.71 -8.69 -1.83
C ALA A 60 -2.24 -9.58 -0.68
N SER A 61 -3.03 -8.98 0.21
CA SER A 61 -3.65 -9.67 1.36
C SER A 61 -5.01 -10.28 1.03
N SER A 62 -5.47 -10.18 -0.22
CA SER A 62 -6.71 -10.83 -0.66
C SER A 62 -6.58 -12.35 -0.56
N ARG A 63 -7.69 -13.03 -0.25
CA ARG A 63 -7.78 -14.50 -0.30
C ARG A 63 -8.02 -15.03 -1.72
N VAL A 64 -8.18 -14.15 -2.69
CA VAL A 64 -8.42 -14.47 -4.10
C VAL A 64 -7.34 -13.82 -4.94
N SER A 65 -6.65 -14.62 -5.75
CA SER A 65 -5.67 -14.15 -6.73
C SER A 65 -6.22 -14.37 -8.13
N SER A 66 -5.95 -13.42 -9.01
CA SER A 66 -6.16 -13.51 -10.45
C SER A 66 -5.04 -12.72 -11.12
N GLU A 67 -4.73 -13.05 -12.38
CA GLU A 67 -3.73 -12.33 -13.17
C GLU A 67 -4.04 -10.83 -13.24
N MET A 68 -5.31 -10.48 -13.48
CA MET A 68 -5.79 -9.09 -13.44
C MET A 68 -5.51 -8.38 -12.10
N ASN A 69 -5.72 -9.06 -10.97
CA ASN A 69 -5.42 -8.48 -9.66
C ASN A 69 -3.90 -8.38 -9.44
N ALA A 70 -3.12 -9.35 -9.90
CA ALA A 70 -1.66 -9.29 -9.83
C ALA A 70 -1.12 -8.11 -10.65
N ASP A 71 -1.57 -7.91 -11.89
CA ASP A 71 -1.17 -6.78 -12.73
C ASP A 71 -1.57 -5.44 -12.11
N ARG A 72 -2.76 -5.38 -11.50
CA ARG A 72 -3.20 -4.21 -10.75
C ARG A 72 -2.32 -3.96 -9.53
N TYR A 73 -1.91 -5.01 -8.81
CA TYR A 73 -0.94 -4.90 -7.73
C TYR A 73 0.39 -4.34 -8.22
N LEU A 74 0.93 -4.86 -9.33
CA LEU A 74 2.20 -4.42 -9.89
C LEU A 74 2.16 -2.95 -10.30
N SER A 75 1.11 -2.52 -11.00
CA SER A 75 0.96 -1.10 -11.36
C SER A 75 0.88 -0.19 -10.13
N LEU A 76 0.14 -0.59 -9.09
CA LEU A 76 0.04 0.18 -7.84
C LEU A 76 1.38 0.27 -7.10
N ILE A 77 2.15 -0.83 -7.01
CA ILE A 77 3.43 -0.82 -6.27
C ILE A 77 4.50 -0.01 -7.01
N ILE A 78 4.53 -0.07 -8.35
CA ILE A 78 5.44 0.74 -9.16
C ILE A 78 5.12 2.24 -9.00
N SER A 79 3.86 2.63 -9.17
CA SER A 79 3.46 4.04 -8.98
C SER A 79 3.70 4.54 -7.55
N TYR A 80 3.55 3.67 -6.55
CA TYR A 80 3.93 3.99 -5.17
C TYR A 80 5.43 4.28 -5.05
N ILE A 81 6.29 3.40 -5.59
CA ILE A 81 7.75 3.54 -5.52
C ILE A 81 8.21 4.80 -6.26
N GLU A 82 7.67 5.06 -7.45
CA GLU A 82 7.93 6.28 -8.23
C GLU A 82 7.53 7.53 -7.44
N GLY A 83 6.33 7.54 -6.85
CA GLY A 83 5.87 8.65 -6.02
C GLY A 83 6.70 8.87 -4.75
N ILE A 84 7.23 7.81 -4.12
CA ILE A 84 8.17 7.95 -3.00
C ILE A 84 9.49 8.58 -3.47
N TYR A 85 10.01 8.16 -4.62
CA TYR A 85 11.23 8.74 -5.17
C TYR A 85 11.08 10.23 -5.50
N GLU A 86 9.93 10.63 -6.07
CA GLU A 86 9.62 12.03 -6.36
C GLU A 86 9.46 12.87 -5.08
N LEU A 87 8.73 12.37 -4.08
CA LEU A 87 8.44 13.11 -2.85
C LEU A 87 9.62 13.17 -1.88
N PHE A 88 10.47 12.15 -1.89
CA PHE A 88 11.60 11.99 -0.99
C PHE A 88 12.86 11.56 -1.77
N PRO A 89 13.48 12.47 -2.54
CA PRO A 89 14.63 12.13 -3.38
C PRO A 89 15.84 11.57 -2.62
N GLU A 90 15.97 11.90 -1.34
CA GLU A 90 17.04 11.40 -0.45
C GLU A 90 16.74 10.03 0.15
N TYR A 91 15.54 9.48 -0.09
CA TYR A 91 15.13 8.20 0.45
C TYR A 91 15.97 7.06 -0.14
N LYS A 92 16.54 6.24 0.75
CA LYS A 92 17.31 5.06 0.36
C LYS A 92 16.39 3.85 0.29
N PHE A 93 16.16 3.34 -0.91
CA PHE A 93 15.37 2.15 -1.12
C PHE A 93 16.02 0.92 -0.49
N HIS A 94 15.22 0.17 0.27
CA HIS A 94 15.63 -1.08 0.91
C HIS A 94 15.18 -2.28 0.08
N LEU A 95 15.83 -3.43 0.31
CA LEU A 95 15.53 -4.70 -0.36
C LEU A 95 14.04 -5.06 -0.29
N ASN A 96 13.36 -4.73 0.82
CA ASN A 96 11.92 -4.99 0.98
C ASN A 96 11.07 -4.38 -0.14
N GLN A 97 11.45 -3.22 -0.68
CA GLN A 97 10.69 -2.61 -1.78
C GLN A 97 10.94 -3.33 -3.10
N HIS A 98 12.15 -3.82 -3.34
CA HIS A 98 12.42 -4.71 -4.47
C HIS A 98 11.63 -6.02 -4.35
N MET A 99 11.59 -6.62 -3.16
CA MET A 99 10.81 -7.83 -2.90
C MET A 99 9.30 -7.61 -3.09
N ALA A 100 8.79 -6.41 -2.83
CA ALA A 100 7.40 -6.07 -3.08
C ALA A 100 7.06 -6.11 -4.59
N ILE A 101 8.00 -5.75 -5.47
CA ILE A 101 7.79 -5.84 -6.93
C ILE A 101 7.60 -7.30 -7.34
N HIS A 102 8.46 -8.19 -6.84
CA HIS A 102 8.42 -9.64 -7.14
C HIS A 102 7.16 -10.36 -6.63
N LEU A 103 6.33 -9.69 -5.83
CA LEU A 103 5.08 -10.28 -5.35
C LEU A 103 4.09 -10.55 -6.49
N HIS A 104 4.19 -9.83 -7.61
CA HIS A 104 3.42 -10.08 -8.83
C HIS A 104 3.59 -11.52 -9.32
N GLU A 105 4.83 -11.95 -9.54
CA GLU A 105 5.16 -13.27 -10.06
C GLU A 105 4.68 -14.37 -9.11
N TYR A 106 4.76 -14.12 -7.81
CA TYR A 106 4.27 -15.04 -6.79
C TYR A 106 2.74 -15.12 -6.77
N LEU A 107 2.02 -14.01 -6.95
CA LEU A 107 0.57 -13.98 -7.03
C LEU A 107 0.06 -14.75 -8.25
N CYS A 108 0.76 -14.63 -9.39
CA CYS A 108 0.47 -15.36 -10.63
C CYS A 108 0.76 -16.86 -10.50
N SER A 109 1.95 -17.21 -9.98
CA SER A 109 2.42 -18.61 -9.99
C SER A 109 1.82 -19.47 -8.89
N PHE A 110 1.56 -18.89 -7.72
CA PHE A 110 1.22 -19.67 -6.53
C PHE A 110 -0.08 -19.20 -5.86
N GLY A 111 -0.70 -18.11 -6.33
CA GLY A 111 -1.95 -17.58 -5.80
C GLY A 111 -1.80 -16.65 -4.58
N PRO A 112 -2.82 -16.54 -3.71
CA PRO A 112 -2.84 -15.63 -2.55
C PRO A 112 -1.70 -15.81 -1.56
N VAL A 113 -1.22 -14.70 -0.96
CA VAL A 113 -0.13 -14.72 0.04
C VAL A 113 -0.47 -15.55 1.27
N HIS A 114 -1.72 -15.52 1.72
CA HIS A 114 -2.17 -16.28 2.89
C HIS A 114 -1.96 -17.79 2.76
N SER A 115 -1.98 -18.32 1.53
CA SER A 115 -1.74 -19.74 1.27
C SER A 115 -0.27 -20.13 1.40
N ARG A 116 0.65 -19.16 1.47
CA ARG A 116 2.11 -19.35 1.50
C ARG A 116 2.80 -18.63 2.65
N TRP A 117 2.06 -18.12 3.62
CA TRP A 117 2.67 -17.40 4.74
C TRP A 117 3.58 -18.33 5.56
N THR A 118 4.63 -17.80 6.18
CA THR A 118 5.57 -18.53 7.03
C THR A 118 4.97 -18.98 8.35
N PHE A 119 3.93 -18.32 8.86
CA PHE A 119 3.38 -18.62 10.19
C PHE A 119 2.96 -20.08 10.44
N PRO A 120 2.31 -20.80 9.51
CA PRO A 120 2.07 -22.23 9.67
C PRO A 120 3.36 -23.04 9.79
N PHE A 121 4.40 -22.71 9.01
CA PHE A 121 5.69 -23.38 9.07
C PHE A 121 6.44 -23.07 10.37
N GLU A 122 6.44 -21.82 10.83
CA GLU A 122 7.03 -21.41 12.11
C GLU A 122 6.39 -22.16 13.28
N ARG A 123 5.06 -22.34 13.26
CA ARG A 123 4.36 -23.15 14.26
C ARG A 123 4.84 -24.60 14.23
N VAL A 124 4.98 -25.21 13.05
CA VAL A 124 5.47 -26.58 12.90
C VAL A 124 6.92 -26.69 13.38
N ILE A 125 7.79 -25.74 13.05
CA ILE A 125 9.18 -25.69 13.52
C ILE A 125 9.21 -25.63 15.04
N GLY A 126 8.39 -24.78 15.67
CA GLY A 126 8.26 -24.72 17.13
C GLY A 126 7.82 -26.06 17.73
N MET A 127 6.84 -26.73 17.13
CA MET A 127 6.42 -28.06 17.57
C MET A 127 7.55 -29.09 17.46
N LEU A 128 8.31 -29.08 16.37
CA LEU A 128 9.45 -29.98 16.15
C LEU A 128 10.57 -29.73 17.16
N GLN A 129 10.84 -28.48 17.53
CA GLN A 129 11.82 -28.13 18.56
C GLN A 129 11.51 -28.73 19.94
N HIS A 130 10.24 -29.05 20.22
CA HIS A 130 9.83 -29.66 21.48
C HIS A 130 9.92 -31.19 21.50
N ILE A 131 10.21 -31.84 20.36
CA ILE A 131 10.40 -33.29 20.30
C ILE A 131 11.82 -33.60 20.81
N SER A 132 11.92 -34.46 21.82
CA SER A 132 13.22 -34.94 22.31
C SER A 132 13.90 -35.77 21.22
N THR A 133 14.96 -35.21 20.63
CA THR A 133 15.83 -35.89 19.65
C THR A 133 16.97 -36.67 20.31
N ASN A 134 17.01 -36.72 21.65
CA ASN A 134 17.97 -37.54 22.37
C ASN A 134 17.57 -39.02 22.27
N CYS A 135 18.14 -39.72 21.28
CA CYS A 135 18.35 -41.16 21.37
C CYS A 135 19.53 -41.41 22.33
N LYS A 136 19.25 -41.33 23.64
CA LYS A 136 20.12 -41.90 24.69
C LYS A 136 19.49 -43.16 25.23
#